data_AF-A0A1I0FNU3-F1
#
_entry.id   AF-A0A1I0FNU3-F1
#
_cell.length_a   1.000
_cell.length_b   1.000
_cell.length_c   1.000
_cell.angle_alpha   90.00
_cell.angle_beta   90.00
_cell.angle_gamma   90.00
#
_symmetry.space_group_name_H-M   'P 1'
#
loop_
_entity.id
_entity.type
_entity.pdbx_description
1 polymer ?
#
loop_
_entity_poly.entity_id
_entity_poly.type
_entity_poly.pdbx_seq_one_letter_code
_entity_poly.pdbx_strand_id
1 'polypeptide(L)'
;MLNLLALSFEGELAPSLDLHCMAPGHKPPDGWGVGYYPGGELAASLVKEAAPQPGSNRSGLMKTWDPLESSIFLLHLRTAAWGPLTEANTQPFCRSAWGRDWLLTHSGSLEQRLNIPQGSLFEPVGSTDSEALFCRLLDWIHQQGWRSLGDVDAPRLRGWLEEVNTLGPLTLVVSDGQDLCIYADRTGATNCWLWQVSPPYERLILGDADLELDLTRRGAKSRKGFIISTHPIESRTEVPATWKQMPPSSLVILRQGALRAEVLPPKSLGTGGGKPALAAEFEARSRLRRPPVAPVRVMDVHHRTVYRYAQPVERSAHKLRLTPLHDRLQSLLAHEVTMSSGVTQAEYEDVFGNRVRKVLVDTPYQELVIEARSRVELRDTDPLSYRPLHVRSTLPLVWMPWQANMLQPYLLPPELADTQLEELLEYAMSFARRNDFDLLDTLLDINFSIFKEYRYLQGSTTLNTTPFDVYSTRTGVCQDFANVFICLARLLGVPARYTCGYIYTGPKHANSIQAEASHAWVQVYLPEVGWKGFDPTNGILTQTDHVRVAVGRQYSDTTPTRGTIYLGGGGERLEVFVRCEPVEPGSR
;
A
#
# COMPACT_ATOMS: atom_id res chain seq x y z
N MET A 1 18.45 -10.78 -25.30
CA MET A 1 19.43 -11.09 -24.24
C MET A 1 19.23 -10.09 -23.12
N LEU A 2 19.24 -10.57 -21.88
CA LEU A 2 19.12 -9.70 -20.72
C LEU A 2 20.34 -8.78 -20.63
N ASN A 3 20.11 -7.49 -20.42
CA ASN A 3 21.19 -6.50 -20.28
C ASN A 3 21.02 -5.69 -18.99
N LEU A 4 19.79 -5.27 -18.69
CA LEU A 4 19.45 -4.53 -17.48
C LEU A 4 18.30 -5.20 -16.76
N LEU A 5 18.43 -5.34 -15.45
CA LEU A 5 17.35 -5.72 -14.53
C LEU A 5 17.36 -4.76 -13.34
N ALA A 6 16.21 -4.27 -12.93
CA ALA A 6 16.08 -3.47 -11.72
C ALA A 6 14.84 -3.88 -10.91
N LEU A 7 14.91 -3.70 -9.59
CA LEU A 7 13.83 -4.02 -8.66
C LEU A 7 13.48 -2.77 -7.85
N SER A 8 12.20 -2.56 -7.58
CA SER A 8 11.70 -1.57 -6.61
C SER A 8 10.50 -2.17 -5.87
N PHE A 9 10.66 -2.46 -4.59
CA PHE A 9 9.64 -3.13 -3.77
C PHE A 9 9.25 -2.30 -2.55
N GLU A 10 8.09 -2.62 -1.99
CA GLU A 10 7.65 -2.07 -0.71
C GLU A 10 8.46 -2.72 0.42
N GLY A 11 9.20 -1.89 1.16
CA GLY A 11 10.15 -2.36 2.15
C GLY A 11 11.29 -3.20 1.59
N GLU A 12 12.09 -3.74 2.49
CA GLU A 12 13.29 -4.50 2.14
C GLU A 12 12.99 -5.94 1.70
N LEU A 13 13.77 -6.40 0.73
CA LEU A 13 13.79 -7.78 0.25
C LEU A 13 15.23 -8.30 0.22
N ALA A 14 15.36 -9.60 0.47
CA ALA A 14 16.61 -10.35 0.31
C ALA A 14 16.52 -11.31 -0.90
N PRO A 15 16.65 -10.81 -2.14
CA PRO A 15 16.64 -11.67 -3.31
C PRO A 15 17.88 -12.58 -3.34
N SER A 16 17.68 -13.82 -3.80
CA SER A 16 18.76 -14.72 -4.19
C SER A 16 18.99 -14.59 -5.69
N LEU A 17 20.20 -14.19 -6.08
CA LEU A 17 20.58 -13.99 -7.48
C LEU A 17 21.60 -15.05 -7.94
N ASP A 18 21.27 -15.77 -9.00
CA ASP A 18 22.12 -16.77 -9.64
C ASP A 18 22.38 -16.38 -11.10
N LEU A 19 23.63 -16.10 -11.46
CA LEU A 19 24.03 -15.79 -12.83
C LEU A 19 24.42 -17.09 -13.58
N HIS A 20 23.45 -17.73 -14.23
CA HIS A 20 23.67 -18.94 -15.03
C HIS A 20 24.67 -18.73 -16.18
N CYS A 21 24.72 -17.53 -16.77
CA CYS A 21 25.68 -17.18 -17.81
C CYS A 21 27.16 -17.29 -17.35
N MET A 22 27.41 -17.38 -16.05
CA MET A 22 28.74 -17.56 -15.45
C MET A 22 29.11 -19.04 -15.22
N ALA A 23 28.16 -19.96 -15.43
CA ALA A 23 28.37 -21.39 -15.21
C ALA A 23 29.39 -21.97 -16.22
N PRO A 24 30.13 -23.04 -15.85
CA PRO A 24 31.04 -23.71 -16.77
C PRO A 24 30.32 -24.15 -18.05
N GLY A 25 30.89 -23.83 -19.21
CA GLY A 25 30.32 -24.18 -20.52
C GLY A 25 29.52 -23.07 -21.20
N HIS A 26 29.27 -21.93 -20.54
CA HIS A 26 28.65 -20.74 -21.13
C HIS A 26 29.70 -19.66 -21.47
N LYS A 27 29.43 -18.83 -22.49
CA LYS A 27 30.23 -17.64 -22.78
C LYS A 27 29.84 -16.54 -21.77
N PRO A 28 30.74 -16.08 -20.89
CA PRO A 28 30.41 -15.06 -19.92
C PRO A 28 30.23 -13.69 -20.59
N PRO A 29 29.50 -12.76 -19.95
CA PRO A 29 29.39 -11.38 -20.43
C PRO A 29 30.73 -10.66 -20.35
N ASP A 30 30.87 -9.54 -21.05
CA ASP A 30 32.09 -8.72 -21.03
C ASP A 30 32.31 -8.02 -19.66
N GLY A 31 31.27 -7.95 -18.85
CA GLY A 31 31.29 -7.58 -17.45
C GLY A 31 29.90 -7.71 -16.82
N TRP A 32 29.82 -7.72 -15.50
CA TRP A 32 28.56 -7.69 -14.79
C TRP A 32 28.68 -6.86 -13.51
N GLY A 33 27.56 -6.37 -13.01
CA GLY A 33 27.52 -5.70 -11.72
C GLY A 33 26.13 -5.59 -11.12
N VAL A 34 26.08 -5.53 -9.79
CA VAL A 34 24.89 -5.30 -8.98
C VAL A 34 25.14 -4.14 -8.03
N GLY A 35 24.17 -3.23 -7.96
CA GLY A 35 24.10 -2.16 -6.98
C GLY A 35 22.81 -2.21 -6.18
N TYR A 36 22.90 -1.91 -4.89
CA TYR A 36 21.76 -1.92 -3.97
C TYR A 36 22.04 -1.01 -2.77
N TYR A 37 21.04 -0.80 -1.92
CA TYR A 37 21.07 0.07 -0.76
C TYR A 37 20.81 -0.74 0.51
N PRO A 38 21.87 -1.24 1.19
CA PRO A 38 21.72 -2.11 2.36
C PRO A 38 20.85 -1.45 3.43
N GLY A 39 19.87 -2.20 3.98
CA GLY A 39 19.03 -1.70 5.08
C GLY A 39 18.22 -0.44 4.72
N GLY A 40 17.98 -0.21 3.42
CA GLY A 40 17.28 0.99 2.93
C GLY A 40 18.02 2.30 3.20
N GLU A 41 19.32 2.25 3.50
CA GLU A 41 20.16 3.43 3.71
C GLU A 41 20.37 4.22 2.40
N LEU A 42 20.83 5.46 2.52
CA LEU A 42 21.18 6.29 1.36
C LEU A 42 22.60 5.99 0.82
N ALA A 43 23.32 5.07 1.44
CA ALA A 43 24.64 4.62 1.01
C ALA A 43 24.49 3.36 0.14
N ALA A 44 25.12 3.35 -1.03
CA ALA A 44 25.02 2.25 -1.98
C ALA A 44 26.18 1.26 -1.81
N SER A 45 25.88 -0.02 -1.96
CA SER A 45 26.87 -1.08 -2.10
C SER A 45 26.92 -1.57 -3.54
N LEU A 46 28.13 -1.79 -4.06
CA LEU A 46 28.36 -2.17 -5.44
C LEU A 46 29.28 -3.39 -5.54
N VAL A 47 28.83 -4.42 -6.25
CA VAL A 47 29.63 -5.61 -6.58
C VAL A 47 29.69 -5.72 -8.09
N LYS A 48 30.88 -5.66 -8.67
CA LYS A 48 31.07 -5.78 -10.12
C LYS A 48 32.36 -6.51 -10.47
N GLU A 49 32.37 -7.03 -11.70
CA GLU A 49 33.49 -7.75 -12.28
C GLU A 49 33.58 -7.44 -13.77
N ALA A 50 34.74 -6.92 -14.21
CA ALA A 50 35.07 -6.77 -15.62
C ALA A 50 35.79 -8.01 -16.16
N ALA A 51 35.49 -8.39 -17.41
CA ALA A 51 36.07 -9.56 -18.08
C ALA A 51 36.07 -10.85 -17.21
N PRO A 52 34.91 -11.27 -16.68
CA PRO A 52 34.80 -12.42 -15.81
C PRO A 52 35.27 -13.71 -16.48
N GLN A 53 35.90 -14.58 -15.69
CA GLN A 53 36.23 -15.96 -16.11
C GLN A 53 35.06 -16.91 -15.78
N PRO A 54 34.79 -17.93 -16.62
CA PRO A 54 33.79 -18.95 -16.30
C PRO A 54 34.07 -19.60 -14.92
N GLY A 55 33.06 -19.67 -14.06
CA GLY A 55 33.22 -20.19 -12.70
C GLY A 55 33.90 -19.24 -11.69
N SER A 56 33.98 -17.93 -11.97
CA SER A 56 34.46 -16.93 -11.00
C SER A 56 33.72 -17.04 -9.65
N ASN A 57 34.46 -17.09 -8.55
CA ASN A 57 33.89 -17.19 -7.20
C ASN A 57 33.07 -15.95 -6.81
N ARG A 58 33.27 -14.80 -7.46
CA ARG A 58 32.55 -13.55 -7.13
C ARG A 58 31.06 -13.62 -7.47
N SER A 59 30.68 -14.31 -8.54
CA SER A 59 29.25 -14.55 -8.82
C SER A 59 28.66 -15.60 -7.87
N GLY A 60 29.47 -16.57 -7.43
CA GLY A 60 29.11 -17.55 -6.39
C GLY A 60 28.81 -16.90 -5.04
N LEU A 61 29.53 -15.83 -4.69
CA LEU A 61 29.24 -15.04 -3.49
C LEU A 61 27.83 -14.45 -3.52
N MET A 62 27.31 -14.01 -4.67
CA MET A 62 25.94 -13.47 -4.73
C MET A 62 24.85 -14.51 -4.39
N LYS A 63 25.11 -15.81 -4.58
CA LYS A 63 24.20 -16.88 -4.15
C LYS A 63 24.23 -17.07 -2.63
N THR A 64 25.38 -16.86 -2.00
CA THR A 64 25.63 -17.18 -0.59
C THR A 64 25.76 -15.94 0.31
N TRP A 65 25.67 -14.74 -0.24
CA TRP A 65 25.81 -13.49 0.53
C TRP A 65 24.53 -13.27 1.35
N ASP A 66 24.64 -13.39 2.67
CA ASP A 66 23.48 -13.46 3.58
C ASP A 66 22.74 -12.13 3.83
N PRO A 67 23.34 -10.91 3.85
CA PRO A 67 22.57 -9.66 3.95
C PRO A 67 22.60 -8.86 2.64
N LEU A 68 21.93 -9.35 1.59
CA LEU A 68 21.56 -8.55 0.42
C LEU A 68 20.14 -7.99 0.62
N GLU A 69 19.90 -7.24 1.68
CA GLU A 69 18.60 -6.66 2.00
C GLU A 69 18.49 -5.23 1.48
N SER A 70 17.54 -4.99 0.56
CA SER A 70 17.26 -3.67 0.00
C SER A 70 15.86 -3.62 -0.61
N SER A 71 15.26 -2.44 -0.70
CA SER A 71 14.04 -2.22 -1.49
C SER A 71 14.33 -1.99 -2.98
N ILE A 72 15.59 -1.65 -3.32
CA ILE A 72 16.03 -1.30 -4.67
C ILE A 72 17.28 -2.09 -5.07
N PHE A 73 17.25 -2.68 -6.27
CA PHE A 73 18.39 -3.36 -6.87
C PHE A 73 18.55 -2.93 -8.32
N LEU A 74 19.80 -2.77 -8.77
CA LEU A 74 20.15 -2.53 -10.16
C LEU A 74 21.21 -3.57 -10.57
N LEU A 75 20.88 -4.44 -11.51
CA LEU A 75 21.77 -5.42 -12.14
C LEU A 75 22.02 -5.00 -13.60
N HIS A 76 23.26 -5.13 -14.04
CA HIS A 76 23.62 -4.95 -15.44
C HIS A 76 24.57 -6.06 -15.91
N LEU A 77 24.25 -6.65 -17.06
CA LEU A 77 25.09 -7.58 -17.81
C LEU A 77 25.62 -6.86 -19.05
N ARG A 78 26.93 -6.58 -19.07
CA ARG A 78 27.57 -5.76 -20.10
C ARG A 78 27.94 -6.59 -21.33
N THR A 79 27.58 -6.05 -22.49
CA THR A 79 28.13 -6.39 -23.80
C THR A 79 28.84 -5.15 -24.33
N ALA A 80 30.17 -5.17 -24.40
CA ALA A 80 30.99 -3.97 -24.60
C ALA A 80 30.98 -3.50 -26.07
N ALA A 81 30.45 -2.31 -26.30
CA ALA A 81 30.61 -1.57 -27.56
C ALA A 81 31.74 -0.52 -27.50
N TRP A 82 31.95 0.09 -26.32
CA TRP A 82 32.92 1.16 -26.09
C TRP A 82 33.85 0.87 -24.90
N GLY A 83 35.09 1.33 -25.03
CA GLY A 83 36.10 1.34 -23.96
C GLY A 83 36.69 -0.03 -23.62
N PRO A 84 37.84 -0.07 -22.91
CA PRO A 84 38.43 -1.33 -22.47
C PRO A 84 37.55 -2.04 -21.43
N LEU A 85 37.75 -3.36 -21.31
CA LEU A 85 37.10 -4.21 -20.31
C LEU A 85 37.72 -3.99 -18.93
N THR A 86 37.36 -2.87 -18.30
CA THR A 86 37.83 -2.47 -16.97
C THR A 86 36.66 -2.25 -16.03
N GLU A 87 36.93 -2.31 -14.73
CA GLU A 87 35.95 -1.99 -13.68
C GLU A 87 35.37 -0.58 -13.83
N ALA A 88 36.20 0.39 -14.24
CA ALA A 88 35.78 1.77 -14.48
C ALA A 88 34.73 1.87 -15.59
N ASN A 89 34.66 0.91 -16.51
CA ASN A 89 33.69 0.86 -17.60
C ASN A 89 32.56 -0.15 -17.37
N THR A 90 32.54 -0.84 -16.23
CA THR A 90 31.50 -1.83 -15.89
C THR A 90 30.44 -1.19 -15.00
N GLN A 91 29.19 -1.33 -15.44
CA GLN A 91 27.99 -0.82 -14.77
C GLN A 91 27.54 -1.77 -13.64
N PRO A 92 26.76 -1.30 -12.65
CA PRO A 92 26.26 0.06 -12.46
C PRO A 92 27.36 1.08 -12.13
N PHE A 93 27.10 2.36 -12.40
CA PHE A 93 27.94 3.46 -11.94
C PHE A 93 27.42 4.00 -10.62
N CYS A 94 28.33 4.47 -9.75
CA CYS A 94 28.02 5.08 -8.46
C CYS A 94 28.66 6.46 -8.32
N ARG A 95 27.92 7.42 -7.75
CA ARG A 95 28.42 8.75 -7.35
C ARG A 95 27.73 9.23 -6.08
N SER A 96 28.50 9.72 -5.11
CA SER A 96 27.97 10.34 -3.90
C SER A 96 27.70 11.82 -4.14
N ALA A 97 26.47 12.27 -3.89
CA ALA A 97 26.07 13.68 -3.99
C ALA A 97 24.91 14.00 -3.05
N TRP A 98 24.90 15.20 -2.47
CA TRP A 98 23.85 15.68 -1.56
C TRP A 98 23.53 14.78 -0.36
N GLY A 99 24.52 14.01 0.11
CA GLY A 99 24.38 13.09 1.26
C GLY A 99 23.74 11.75 0.93
N ARG A 100 23.76 11.34 -0.34
CA ARG A 100 23.29 10.03 -0.81
C ARG A 100 24.15 9.53 -1.97
N ASP A 101 24.17 8.22 -2.15
CA ASP A 101 24.76 7.58 -3.31
C ASP A 101 23.72 7.43 -4.41
N TRP A 102 24.15 7.75 -5.63
CA TRP A 102 23.35 7.62 -6.84
C TRP A 102 23.88 6.45 -7.65
N LEU A 103 22.97 5.61 -8.14
CA LEU A 103 23.28 4.48 -9.02
C LEU A 103 22.68 4.68 -10.40
N LEU A 104 23.40 4.28 -11.45
CA LEU A 104 22.90 4.33 -12.82
C LEU A 104 23.27 3.07 -13.63
N THR A 105 22.30 2.56 -14.37
CA THR A 105 22.46 1.56 -15.43
C THR A 105 21.82 2.05 -16.74
N HIS A 106 22.49 1.76 -17.86
CA HIS A 106 22.14 2.18 -19.21
C HIS A 106 22.29 1.00 -20.15
N SER A 107 21.18 0.63 -20.81
CA SER A 107 21.15 -0.30 -21.94
C SER A 107 20.99 0.49 -23.23
N GLY A 108 21.98 0.37 -24.11
CA GLY A 108 22.09 1.17 -25.33
C GLY A 108 23.53 1.56 -25.63
N SER A 109 23.72 2.26 -26.74
CA SER A 109 25.00 2.84 -27.11
C SER A 109 24.71 4.15 -27.84
N LEU A 110 25.20 5.26 -27.30
CA LEU A 110 25.18 6.52 -27.98
C LEU A 110 26.17 6.47 -29.15
N GLU A 111 25.73 6.88 -30.33
CA GLU A 111 26.55 6.92 -31.55
C GLU A 111 27.54 8.09 -31.51
N GLN A 112 27.25 9.10 -30.68
CA GLN A 112 28.06 10.29 -30.50
C GLN A 112 28.45 10.44 -29.03
N ARG A 113 29.70 10.87 -28.78
CA ARG A 113 30.15 11.17 -27.42
C ARG A 113 29.38 12.37 -26.87
N LEU A 114 28.81 12.19 -25.69
CA LEU A 114 28.18 13.27 -24.95
C LEU A 114 29.24 14.27 -24.51
N ASN A 115 29.06 15.54 -24.89
CA ASN A 115 29.98 16.59 -24.46
C ASN A 115 29.67 16.98 -23.01
N ILE A 116 30.67 16.85 -22.14
CA ILE A 116 30.59 17.31 -20.74
C ILE A 116 31.20 18.72 -20.70
N PRO A 117 30.44 19.76 -20.32
CA PRO A 117 30.96 21.12 -20.26
C PRO A 117 32.19 21.25 -19.37
N GLN A 118 33.12 22.12 -19.77
CA GLN A 118 34.29 22.42 -18.94
C GLN A 118 33.84 23.11 -17.64
N GLY A 119 34.30 22.59 -16.49
CA GLY A 119 33.87 23.07 -15.17
C GLY A 119 32.60 22.39 -14.62
N SER A 120 32.15 21.30 -15.26
CA SER A 120 31.16 20.38 -14.69
C SER A 120 31.58 19.88 -13.30
N LEU A 121 30.61 19.67 -12.41
CA LEU A 121 30.90 19.22 -11.05
C LEU A 121 31.24 17.73 -11.00
N PHE A 122 30.66 16.96 -11.93
CA PHE A 122 30.86 15.52 -12.03
C PHE A 122 31.64 15.16 -13.29
N GLU A 123 32.70 14.36 -13.12
CA GLU A 123 33.54 13.88 -14.21
C GLU A 123 33.54 12.33 -14.27
N PRO A 124 33.60 11.74 -15.47
CA PRO A 124 33.68 10.29 -15.64
C PRO A 124 35.09 9.79 -15.30
N VAL A 125 35.17 8.63 -14.65
CA VAL A 125 36.46 7.95 -14.38
C VAL A 125 36.83 7.03 -15.54
N GLY A 126 35.83 6.33 -16.08
CA GLY A 126 35.94 5.52 -17.28
C GLY A 126 35.76 6.33 -18.55
N SER A 127 35.61 5.60 -19.66
CA SER A 127 35.55 6.16 -21.01
C SER A 127 34.25 5.85 -21.73
N THR A 128 33.23 5.39 -20.99
CA THR A 128 31.92 5.01 -21.56
C THR A 128 31.01 6.22 -21.72
N ASP A 129 30.17 6.18 -22.74
CA ASP A 129 29.04 7.09 -22.94
C ASP A 129 28.04 7.03 -21.78
N SER A 130 27.78 5.85 -21.23
CA SER A 130 26.92 5.64 -20.06
C SER A 130 27.36 6.44 -18.83
N GLU A 131 28.65 6.46 -18.50
CA GLU A 131 29.16 7.22 -17.35
C GLU A 131 29.17 8.73 -17.63
N ALA A 132 29.45 9.14 -18.88
CA ALA A 132 29.36 10.53 -19.29
C ALA A 132 27.92 11.06 -19.18
N LEU A 133 26.93 10.27 -19.59
CA LEU A 133 25.51 10.55 -19.38
C LEU A 133 25.19 10.69 -17.90
N PHE A 134 25.70 9.79 -17.04
CA PHE A 134 25.45 9.86 -15.61
C PHE A 134 25.97 11.17 -14.99
N CYS A 135 27.20 11.55 -15.32
CA CYS A 135 27.78 12.81 -14.85
C CYS A 135 26.97 14.02 -15.33
N ARG A 136 26.55 14.01 -16.60
CA ARG A 136 25.71 15.07 -17.18
C ARG A 136 24.35 15.19 -16.48
N LEU A 137 23.74 14.06 -16.16
CA LEU A 137 22.46 14.00 -15.45
C LEU A 137 22.55 14.66 -14.07
N LEU A 138 23.60 14.32 -13.30
CA LEU A 138 23.83 14.90 -11.98
C LEU A 138 24.12 16.40 -12.04
N ASP A 139 24.84 16.88 -13.07
CA ASP A 139 25.02 18.31 -13.30
C ASP A 139 23.70 19.03 -13.57
N TRP A 140 22.79 18.45 -14.38
CA TRP A 140 21.49 19.06 -14.63
C TRP A 140 20.64 19.14 -13.36
N ILE A 141 20.65 18.08 -12.55
CA ILE A 141 20.00 18.04 -11.23
C ILE A 141 20.57 19.16 -10.34
N HIS A 142 21.90 19.28 -10.28
CA HIS A 142 22.59 20.34 -9.54
C HIS A 142 22.14 21.75 -9.98
N GLN A 143 22.07 21.99 -11.29
CA GLN A 143 21.70 23.29 -11.86
C GLN A 143 20.26 23.70 -11.55
N GLN A 144 19.36 22.75 -11.28
CA GLN A 144 18.01 23.04 -10.82
C GLN A 144 17.89 23.19 -9.29
N GLY A 145 18.99 22.97 -8.56
CA GLY A 145 18.98 22.96 -7.09
C GLY A 145 18.31 21.72 -6.50
N TRP A 146 18.06 20.69 -7.30
CA TRP A 146 17.51 19.41 -6.84
C TRP A 146 18.58 18.61 -6.09
N ARG A 147 18.15 17.85 -5.09
CA ARG A 147 19.06 17.08 -4.21
C ARG A 147 18.71 15.59 -4.16
N SER A 148 17.52 15.24 -4.61
CA SER A 148 16.99 13.88 -4.71
C SER A 148 16.19 13.73 -6.00
N LEU A 149 15.95 12.49 -6.43
CA LEU A 149 14.98 12.20 -7.49
C LEU A 149 13.57 12.65 -7.10
N GLY A 150 13.32 12.88 -5.80
CA GLY A 150 12.06 13.41 -5.33
C GLY A 150 11.83 14.90 -5.43
N ASP A 151 12.88 15.68 -5.69
CA ASP A 151 12.74 17.11 -5.98
C ASP A 151 12.50 17.35 -7.48
N VAL A 152 12.70 16.31 -8.31
CA VAL A 152 12.73 16.41 -9.77
C VAL A 152 11.35 16.67 -10.35
N ASP A 153 11.30 17.62 -11.28
CA ASP A 153 10.19 17.77 -12.22
C ASP A 153 10.29 16.69 -13.30
N ALA A 154 9.50 15.62 -13.15
CA ALA A 154 9.55 14.44 -14.02
C ALA A 154 9.39 14.77 -15.53
N PRO A 155 8.43 15.63 -15.96
CA PRO A 155 8.36 16.12 -17.34
C PRO A 155 9.66 16.73 -17.87
N ARG A 156 10.34 17.51 -17.05
CA ARG A 156 11.60 18.17 -17.42
C ARG A 156 12.74 17.18 -17.53
N LEU A 157 12.86 16.25 -16.59
CA LEU A 157 13.84 15.17 -16.64
C LEU A 157 13.66 14.31 -17.90
N ARG A 158 12.43 13.94 -18.24
CA ARG A 158 12.11 13.21 -19.48
C ARG A 158 12.57 13.99 -20.71
N GLY A 159 12.34 15.30 -20.75
CA GLY A 159 12.76 16.17 -21.85
C GLY A 159 14.28 16.15 -22.08
N TRP A 160 15.08 16.20 -21.01
CA TRP A 160 16.54 16.08 -21.13
C TRP A 160 16.98 14.70 -21.64
N LEU A 161 16.37 13.64 -21.13
CA LEU A 161 16.69 12.28 -21.57
C LEU A 161 16.28 12.05 -23.03
N GLU A 162 15.16 12.61 -23.46
CA GLU A 162 14.71 12.57 -24.86
C GLU A 162 15.69 13.31 -25.80
N GLU A 163 16.25 14.44 -25.37
CA GLU A 163 17.30 15.16 -26.10
C GLU A 163 18.56 14.31 -26.23
N VAL A 164 19.04 13.68 -25.16
CA VAL A 164 20.19 12.76 -25.24
C VAL A 164 19.88 11.56 -26.12
N ASN A 165 18.67 11.03 -26.03
CA ASN A 165 18.27 9.87 -26.80
C ASN A 165 18.37 10.14 -28.31
N THR A 166 18.38 11.41 -28.76
CA THR A 166 18.67 11.77 -30.17
C THR A 166 20.01 11.24 -30.68
N LEU A 167 20.96 11.01 -29.77
CA LEU A 167 22.32 10.57 -30.06
C LEU A 167 22.49 9.05 -30.17
N GLY A 168 21.46 8.26 -29.85
CA GLY A 168 21.47 6.80 -29.98
C GLY A 168 20.47 6.11 -29.04
N PRO A 169 20.36 4.76 -29.10
CA PRO A 169 19.49 4.00 -28.20
C PRO A 169 19.79 4.27 -26.72
N LEU A 170 18.74 4.52 -25.92
CA LEU A 170 18.85 4.90 -24.51
C LEU A 170 17.69 4.32 -23.67
N THR A 171 17.90 3.17 -23.04
CA THR A 171 17.07 2.72 -21.91
C THR A 171 17.86 2.90 -20.62
N LEU A 172 17.32 3.68 -19.69
CA LEU A 172 18.04 4.12 -18.48
C LEU A 172 17.30 3.75 -17.21
N VAL A 173 18.03 3.31 -16.20
CA VAL A 173 17.55 3.21 -14.82
C VAL A 173 18.52 3.94 -13.90
N VAL A 174 18.01 4.88 -13.11
CA VAL A 174 18.77 5.65 -12.12
C VAL A 174 18.07 5.61 -10.77
N SER A 175 18.82 5.53 -9.68
CA SER A 175 18.29 5.58 -8.33
C SER A 175 19.15 6.46 -7.43
N ASP A 176 18.54 7.03 -6.41
CA ASP A 176 19.18 7.82 -5.36
C ASP A 176 19.01 7.18 -3.96
N GLY A 177 18.63 5.90 -3.90
CA GLY A 177 18.37 5.13 -2.68
C GLY A 177 16.92 5.13 -2.23
N GLN A 178 16.13 6.12 -2.63
CA GLN A 178 14.70 6.21 -2.27
C GLN A 178 13.79 6.02 -3.47
N ASP A 179 14.13 6.69 -4.57
CA ASP A 179 13.39 6.59 -5.82
C ASP A 179 14.19 5.77 -6.85
N LEU A 180 13.44 5.11 -7.74
CA LEU A 180 13.95 4.44 -8.93
C LEU A 180 13.28 5.09 -10.14
N CYS A 181 14.05 5.82 -10.94
CA CYS A 181 13.59 6.44 -12.17
C CYS A 181 14.02 5.60 -13.38
N ILE A 182 13.05 5.32 -14.26
CA ILE A 182 13.19 4.50 -15.46
C ILE A 182 12.79 5.32 -16.67
N TYR A 183 13.62 5.31 -17.71
CA TYR A 183 13.34 5.95 -19.00
C TYR A 183 13.44 4.91 -20.12
N ALA A 184 12.43 4.89 -20.99
CA ALA A 184 12.33 3.98 -22.11
C ALA A 184 12.80 4.64 -23.41
N ASP A 185 13.64 3.93 -24.16
CA ASP A 185 14.19 4.39 -25.43
C ASP A 185 13.12 4.85 -26.43
N ARG A 186 13.39 5.95 -27.13
CA ARG A 186 12.49 6.55 -28.12
C ARG A 186 12.35 5.72 -29.39
N THR A 187 13.40 5.00 -29.78
CA THR A 187 13.47 4.28 -31.05
C THR A 187 12.93 2.85 -30.96
N GLY A 188 12.86 2.31 -29.74
CA GLY A 188 12.57 0.90 -29.48
C GLY A 188 13.76 -0.02 -29.79
N ALA A 189 14.95 0.53 -30.06
CA ALA A 189 16.17 -0.26 -30.27
C ALA A 189 16.60 -0.98 -28.99
N THR A 190 16.28 -0.42 -27.83
CA THR A 190 16.34 -1.11 -26.54
C THR A 190 14.95 -1.11 -25.93
N ASN A 191 14.46 -2.29 -25.56
CA ASN A 191 13.14 -2.41 -24.95
C ASN A 191 13.25 -2.18 -23.43
N CYS A 192 12.16 -1.74 -22.82
CA CYS A 192 12.01 -1.67 -21.37
C CYS A 192 10.64 -2.25 -20.99
N TRP A 193 10.65 -3.24 -20.12
CA TRP A 193 9.46 -3.95 -19.66
C TRP A 193 9.34 -3.82 -18.15
N LEU A 194 8.12 -3.57 -17.68
CA LEU A 194 7.76 -3.56 -16.26
C LEU A 194 6.80 -4.68 -15.96
N TRP A 195 7.07 -5.43 -14.89
CA TRP A 195 6.12 -6.34 -14.29
C TRP A 195 5.84 -5.88 -12.87
N GLN A 196 4.59 -5.50 -12.60
CA GLN A 196 4.11 -5.26 -11.25
C GLN A 196 3.76 -6.60 -10.60
N VAL A 197 4.49 -6.92 -9.54
CA VAL A 197 4.24 -8.08 -8.69
C VAL A 197 3.34 -7.63 -7.54
N SER A 198 2.31 -8.40 -7.24
CA SER A 198 1.42 -8.12 -6.11
C SER A 198 1.07 -9.42 -5.40
N PRO A 199 1.03 -9.43 -4.05
CA PRO A 199 0.59 -10.58 -3.27
C PRO A 199 -0.88 -10.94 -3.58
N PRO A 200 -1.33 -12.17 -3.26
CA PRO A 200 -0.59 -13.22 -2.57
C PRO A 200 0.30 -14.06 -3.51
N TYR A 201 1.47 -14.47 -3.01
CA TYR A 201 2.31 -15.48 -3.65
C TYR A 201 3.16 -16.20 -2.58
N GLU A 202 3.33 -17.51 -2.70
CA GLU A 202 4.15 -18.29 -1.74
C GLU A 202 5.60 -18.37 -2.19
N ARG A 203 5.81 -18.49 -3.51
CA ARG A 203 7.12 -18.54 -4.13
C ARG A 203 7.12 -17.66 -5.38
N LEU A 204 8.20 -16.92 -5.58
CA LEU A 204 8.39 -16.12 -6.78
C LEU A 204 9.82 -16.23 -7.29
N ILE A 205 9.98 -17.06 -8.32
CA ILE A 205 11.24 -17.29 -9.02
C ILE A 205 11.08 -16.88 -10.47
N LEU A 206 11.98 -16.04 -10.93
CA LEU A 206 12.13 -15.66 -12.32
C LEU A 206 13.44 -16.25 -12.83
N GLY A 207 13.48 -16.70 -14.07
CA GLY A 207 14.77 -17.06 -14.65
C GLY A 207 14.71 -17.48 -16.10
N ASP A 208 15.81 -17.26 -16.79
CA ASP A 208 16.05 -17.64 -18.17
C ASP A 208 17.39 -18.40 -18.28
N ALA A 209 18.01 -18.38 -19.47
CA ALA A 209 19.30 -19.01 -19.71
C ALA A 209 20.48 -18.26 -19.07
N ASP A 210 20.32 -16.96 -18.78
CA ASP A 210 21.38 -16.08 -18.30
C ASP A 210 21.35 -15.92 -16.76
N LEU A 211 20.16 -16.01 -16.17
CA LEU A 211 19.88 -15.61 -14.78
C LEU A 211 18.76 -16.46 -14.13
N GLU A 212 18.84 -16.67 -12.82
CA GLU A 212 17.71 -16.97 -11.93
C GLU A 212 17.66 -16.01 -10.74
N LEU A 213 16.47 -15.51 -10.43
CA LEU A 213 16.16 -14.58 -9.36
C LEU A 213 15.04 -15.17 -8.49
N ASP A 214 15.33 -15.51 -7.25
CA ASP A 214 14.34 -15.94 -6.26
C ASP A 214 14.10 -14.82 -5.23
N LEU A 215 12.90 -14.24 -5.27
CA LEU A 215 12.51 -13.13 -4.40
C LEU A 215 12.00 -13.59 -3.02
N THR A 216 11.67 -14.86 -2.89
CA THR A 216 10.99 -15.44 -1.72
C THR A 216 11.88 -16.30 -0.84
N ARG A 217 13.05 -16.70 -1.33
CA ARG A 217 13.97 -17.60 -0.60
C ARG A 217 14.36 -17.08 0.77
N ARG A 218 14.58 -15.77 0.88
CA ARG A 218 15.07 -15.10 2.10
C ARG A 218 14.27 -13.84 2.45
N GLY A 219 13.26 -13.48 1.67
CA GLY A 219 12.50 -12.25 1.82
C GLY A 219 11.04 -12.48 2.22
N ALA A 220 10.35 -11.39 2.54
CA ALA A 220 8.92 -11.40 2.84
C ALA A 220 8.10 -11.82 1.59
N LYS A 221 7.10 -12.67 1.82
CA LYS A 221 6.25 -13.25 0.76
C LYS A 221 5.06 -12.37 0.36
N SER A 222 4.88 -11.25 1.05
CA SER A 222 3.71 -10.40 0.89
C SER A 222 4.08 -8.98 0.47
N ARG A 223 5.21 -8.81 -0.23
CA ARG A 223 5.66 -7.52 -0.76
C ARG A 223 5.16 -7.26 -2.18
N LYS A 224 4.52 -6.13 -2.39
CA LYS A 224 4.28 -5.59 -3.73
C LYS A 224 5.54 -4.90 -4.26
N GLY A 225 5.73 -4.94 -5.58
CA GLY A 225 6.78 -4.17 -6.21
C GLY A 225 6.77 -4.24 -7.73
N PHE A 226 7.84 -3.71 -8.31
CA PHE A 226 8.07 -3.69 -9.74
C PHE A 226 9.41 -4.37 -10.06
N ILE A 227 9.36 -5.21 -11.08
CA ILE A 227 10.53 -5.79 -11.74
C ILE A 227 10.63 -5.12 -13.10
N ILE A 228 11.82 -4.58 -13.39
CA ILE A 228 12.11 -3.85 -14.61
C ILE A 228 13.18 -4.62 -15.36
N SER A 229 12.98 -4.88 -16.65
CA SER A 229 13.95 -5.61 -17.46
C SER A 229 13.96 -5.15 -18.91
N THR A 230 15.11 -5.25 -19.57
CA THR A 230 15.19 -5.04 -21.03
C THR A 230 14.61 -6.20 -21.84
N HIS A 231 14.40 -7.35 -21.20
CA HIS A 231 13.82 -8.54 -21.82
C HIS A 231 12.85 -9.22 -20.83
N PRO A 232 11.62 -9.60 -21.22
CA PRO A 232 10.73 -10.36 -20.36
C PRO A 232 11.39 -11.64 -19.86
N ILE A 233 11.41 -11.84 -18.55
CA ILE A 233 11.93 -13.06 -17.93
C ILE A 233 10.75 -13.94 -17.54
N GLU A 234 10.85 -15.24 -17.79
CA GLU A 234 9.81 -16.20 -17.45
C GLU A 234 9.69 -16.37 -15.93
N SER A 235 8.46 -16.50 -15.45
CA SER A 235 8.22 -16.98 -14.09
C SER A 235 8.33 -18.50 -14.08
N ARG A 236 9.07 -19.03 -13.12
CA ARG A 236 9.23 -20.47 -12.85
C ARG A 236 8.31 -20.95 -11.72
N THR A 237 7.31 -20.14 -11.38
CA THR A 237 6.37 -20.37 -10.28
C THR A 237 4.93 -20.19 -10.75
N GLU A 238 3.97 -20.48 -9.88
CA GLU A 238 2.54 -20.33 -10.13
C GLU A 238 2.10 -18.88 -10.43
N VAL A 239 2.92 -17.89 -10.09
CA VAL A 239 2.65 -16.47 -10.39
C VAL A 239 2.98 -16.19 -11.85
N PRO A 240 2.00 -15.93 -12.74
CA PRO A 240 2.28 -15.69 -14.15
C PRO A 240 3.00 -14.36 -14.35
N ALA A 241 4.03 -14.37 -15.19
CA ALA A 241 4.73 -13.15 -15.58
C ALA A 241 3.83 -12.25 -16.44
N THR A 242 3.51 -11.05 -15.95
CA THR A 242 2.61 -10.08 -16.62
C THR A 242 3.37 -8.82 -17.01
N TRP A 243 4.35 -8.99 -17.89
CA TRP A 243 5.18 -7.91 -18.41
C TRP A 243 4.38 -6.93 -19.28
N LYS A 244 4.55 -5.64 -19.00
CA LYS A 244 4.03 -4.52 -19.81
C LYS A 244 5.22 -3.75 -20.38
N GLN A 245 5.25 -3.58 -21.70
CA GLN A 245 6.28 -2.75 -22.33
C GLN A 245 6.01 -1.28 -22.02
N MET A 246 7.04 -0.53 -21.64
CA MET A 246 6.94 0.92 -21.54
C MET A 246 6.75 1.54 -22.93
N PRO A 247 5.85 2.53 -23.08
CA PRO A 247 5.80 3.32 -24.30
C PRO A 247 7.17 3.99 -24.57
N PRO A 248 7.61 4.08 -25.84
CA PRO A 248 8.82 4.82 -26.19
C PRO A 248 8.79 6.26 -25.68
N SER A 249 9.95 6.78 -25.25
CA SER A 249 10.10 8.13 -24.69
C SER A 249 9.25 8.42 -23.44
N SER A 250 8.85 7.37 -22.71
CA SER A 250 8.17 7.52 -21.41
C SER A 250 9.16 7.45 -20.24
N LEU A 251 8.77 8.09 -19.15
CA LEU A 251 9.53 8.09 -17.89
C LEU A 251 8.62 7.67 -16.74
N VAL A 252 9.14 6.82 -15.86
CA VAL A 252 8.46 6.31 -14.67
C VAL A 252 9.36 6.53 -13.46
N ILE A 253 8.82 7.03 -12.35
CA ILE A 253 9.50 7.11 -11.05
C ILE A 253 8.74 6.23 -10.06
N LEU A 254 9.45 5.30 -9.43
CA LEU A 254 8.93 4.39 -8.42
C LEU A 254 9.56 4.69 -7.06
N ARG A 255 8.79 4.49 -5.99
CA ARG A 255 9.24 4.60 -4.60
C ARG A 255 8.52 3.54 -3.78
N GLN A 256 9.25 2.72 -3.04
CA GLN A 256 8.68 1.68 -2.15
C GLN A 256 7.62 0.81 -2.84
N GLY A 257 7.92 0.27 -4.03
CA GLY A 257 6.99 -0.60 -4.78
C GLY A 257 5.74 0.11 -5.32
N ALA A 258 5.69 1.44 -5.24
CA ALA A 258 4.59 2.26 -5.70
C ALA A 258 5.06 3.28 -6.74
N LEU A 259 4.28 3.46 -7.80
CA LEU A 259 4.56 4.50 -8.77
C LEU A 259 4.30 5.94 -8.24
N ARG A 260 5.31 6.78 -8.31
CA ARG A 260 5.24 8.18 -7.90
C ARG A 260 4.96 9.14 -9.04
N ALA A 261 5.56 8.92 -10.21
CA ALA A 261 5.32 9.73 -11.40
C ALA A 261 5.38 8.86 -12.66
N GLU A 262 4.58 9.24 -13.66
CA GLU A 262 4.70 8.75 -15.03
C GLU A 262 4.50 9.90 -15.98
N VAL A 263 5.39 9.99 -16.96
CA VAL A 263 5.34 10.97 -18.01
C VAL A 263 5.33 10.21 -19.32
N LEU A 264 4.13 10.16 -19.92
CA LEU A 264 3.93 9.59 -21.24
C LEU A 264 4.55 10.48 -22.33
N PRO A 265 4.84 9.93 -23.52
CA PRO A 265 5.25 10.74 -24.66
C PRO A 265 4.19 11.82 -24.97
N PRO A 266 4.60 12.99 -25.49
CA PRO A 266 3.66 14.03 -25.88
C PRO A 266 2.65 13.48 -26.90
N LYS A 267 1.35 13.66 -26.63
CA LYS A 267 0.29 13.21 -27.53
C LYS A 267 0.48 13.86 -28.89
N SER A 268 0.70 13.07 -29.94
CA SER A 268 0.40 13.53 -31.28
C SER A 268 -1.10 13.85 -31.34
N LEU A 269 -1.44 15.03 -31.85
CA LEU A 269 -2.83 15.38 -32.17
C LEU A 269 -3.32 14.43 -33.27
N GLY A 270 -3.99 13.32 -32.89
CA GLY A 270 -4.51 12.35 -33.86
C GLY A 270 -5.19 11.11 -33.27
N THR A 271 -6.51 11.18 -33.17
CA THR A 271 -7.53 10.10 -33.21
C THR A 271 -7.36 8.85 -32.35
N GLY A 272 -8.20 8.78 -31.30
CA GLY A 272 -8.99 7.58 -30.97
C GLY A 272 -8.23 6.35 -30.47
N GLY A 273 -7.76 6.39 -29.23
CA GLY A 273 -7.32 5.20 -28.50
C GLY A 273 -7.56 5.41 -27.01
N GLY A 274 -8.20 4.45 -26.35
CA GLY A 274 -8.53 4.52 -24.91
C GLY A 274 -7.32 4.87 -24.05
N LYS A 275 -7.56 5.56 -22.92
CA LYS A 275 -6.51 5.86 -21.94
C LYS A 275 -5.72 4.58 -21.63
N PRO A 276 -4.37 4.60 -21.69
CA PRO A 276 -3.59 3.44 -21.30
C PRO A 276 -3.90 3.07 -19.85
N ALA A 277 -4.04 1.77 -19.56
CA ALA A 277 -4.52 1.27 -18.27
C ALA A 277 -3.67 1.73 -17.07
N LEU A 278 -2.37 1.97 -17.27
CA LEU A 278 -1.47 2.57 -16.25
C LEU A 278 -1.82 4.04 -15.93
N ALA A 279 -2.14 4.85 -16.94
CA ALA A 279 -2.52 6.25 -16.73
C ALA A 279 -3.85 6.40 -15.96
N ALA A 280 -4.77 5.43 -16.08
CA ALA A 280 -6.02 5.40 -15.32
C ALA A 280 -5.79 5.13 -13.81
N GLU A 281 -4.76 4.36 -13.46
CA GLU A 281 -4.38 4.13 -12.06
C GLU A 281 -3.74 5.38 -11.43
N PHE A 282 -3.24 6.34 -12.22
CA PHE A 282 -2.36 7.42 -11.76
C PHE A 282 -3.03 8.80 -11.71
N GLU A 283 -4.09 9.04 -12.49
CA GLU A 283 -5.00 10.19 -12.25
C GLU A 283 -5.58 10.15 -10.81
N ALA A 284 -5.63 8.96 -10.18
CA ALA A 284 -6.00 8.80 -8.78
C ALA A 284 -4.93 9.32 -7.79
N ARG A 285 -3.65 9.40 -8.20
CA ARG A 285 -2.52 9.82 -7.35
C ARG A 285 -2.16 11.30 -7.44
N SER A 286 -2.72 12.05 -8.41
CA SER A 286 -2.44 13.48 -8.53
C SER A 286 -3.11 14.27 -7.39
N ARG A 287 -2.49 14.23 -6.20
CA ARG A 287 -3.02 14.71 -4.91
C ARG A 287 -4.30 13.96 -4.53
N LEU A 288 -4.27 13.27 -3.38
CA LEU A 288 -5.46 12.69 -2.77
C LEU A 288 -6.63 13.67 -2.90
N ARG A 289 -7.65 13.31 -3.70
CA ARG A 289 -8.79 14.18 -3.95
C ARG A 289 -9.46 14.41 -2.60
N ARG A 290 -9.40 15.66 -2.10
CA ARG A 290 -10.14 16.04 -0.90
C ARG A 290 -11.61 15.64 -1.09
N PRO A 291 -12.21 14.93 -0.12
CA PRO A 291 -13.62 14.60 -0.22
C PRO A 291 -14.44 15.88 -0.35
N PRO A 292 -15.47 15.91 -1.19
CA PRO A 292 -16.37 17.05 -1.24
C PRO A 292 -17.07 17.21 0.11
N VAL A 293 -17.42 18.44 0.47
CA VAL A 293 -18.27 18.70 1.62
C VAL A 293 -19.64 18.05 1.38
N ALA A 294 -20.07 17.21 2.31
CA ALA A 294 -21.38 16.57 2.30
C ALA A 294 -22.43 17.45 3.02
N PRO A 295 -23.71 17.41 2.63
CA PRO A 295 -24.76 18.10 3.36
C PRO A 295 -25.13 17.36 4.65
N VAL A 296 -25.65 18.07 5.66
CA VAL A 296 -26.28 17.43 6.83
C VAL A 296 -27.41 16.52 6.36
N ARG A 297 -27.49 15.32 6.92
CA ARG A 297 -28.47 14.29 6.53
C ARG A 297 -29.19 13.74 7.75
N VAL A 298 -30.51 13.58 7.66
CA VAL A 298 -31.28 12.78 8.62
C VAL A 298 -31.50 11.38 8.02
N MET A 299 -31.24 10.34 8.79
CA MET A 299 -31.35 8.94 8.36
C MET A 299 -32.29 8.18 9.29
N ASP A 300 -33.22 7.43 8.70
CA ASP A 300 -33.95 6.37 9.37
C ASP A 300 -33.21 5.04 9.17
N VAL A 301 -32.92 4.38 10.29
CA VAL A 301 -32.17 3.14 10.34
C VAL A 301 -33.02 2.06 10.98
N HIS A 302 -33.18 0.95 10.27
CA HIS A 302 -33.85 -0.25 10.77
C HIS A 302 -32.88 -1.42 10.74
N HIS A 303 -32.54 -1.95 11.92
CA HIS A 303 -31.78 -3.18 12.09
C HIS A 303 -32.72 -4.26 12.60
N ARG A 304 -32.71 -5.42 11.96
CA ARG A 304 -33.40 -6.63 12.44
C ARG A 304 -32.44 -7.81 12.43
N THR A 305 -32.24 -8.44 13.58
CA THR A 305 -31.51 -9.70 13.74
C THR A 305 -32.50 -10.81 14.08
N VAL A 306 -32.40 -11.95 13.41
CA VAL A 306 -33.19 -13.15 13.71
C VAL A 306 -32.24 -14.32 13.96
N TYR A 307 -32.27 -14.84 15.18
CA TYR A 307 -31.59 -16.08 15.55
C TYR A 307 -32.59 -17.24 15.48
N ARG A 308 -32.21 -18.32 14.81
CA ARG A 308 -32.95 -19.59 14.79
C ARG A 308 -32.07 -20.70 15.33
N TYR A 309 -32.54 -21.43 16.33
CA TYR A 309 -31.81 -22.52 16.97
C TYR A 309 -32.43 -23.87 16.65
N ALA A 310 -31.59 -24.90 16.48
CA ALA A 310 -32.05 -26.26 16.21
C ALA A 310 -32.81 -26.90 17.39
N GLN A 311 -32.51 -26.46 18.61
CA GLN A 311 -33.19 -26.87 19.84
C GLN A 311 -33.58 -25.63 20.64
N PRO A 312 -34.65 -25.69 21.46
CA PRO A 312 -35.01 -24.58 22.34
C PRO A 312 -33.84 -24.14 23.22
N VAL A 313 -33.58 -22.84 23.25
CA VAL A 313 -32.69 -22.21 24.22
C VAL A 313 -33.53 -21.90 25.44
N GLU A 314 -33.19 -22.53 26.57
CA GLU A 314 -33.95 -22.36 27.83
C GLU A 314 -33.49 -21.14 28.62
N ARG A 315 -32.20 -20.83 28.55
CA ARG A 315 -31.62 -19.68 29.24
C ARG A 315 -30.46 -19.07 28.47
N SER A 316 -30.54 -17.77 28.21
CA SER A 316 -29.47 -17.01 27.56
C SER A 316 -29.36 -15.59 28.09
N ALA A 317 -28.18 -15.00 27.99
CA ALA A 317 -27.95 -13.58 28.22
C ALA A 317 -27.38 -12.91 26.98
N HIS A 318 -27.88 -11.71 26.67
CA HIS A 318 -27.49 -10.94 25.50
C HIS A 318 -27.01 -9.57 25.91
N LYS A 319 -25.97 -9.08 25.23
CA LYS A 319 -25.53 -7.69 25.25
C LYS A 319 -25.80 -7.07 23.88
N LEU A 320 -26.61 -6.02 23.86
CA LEU A 320 -27.02 -5.33 22.65
C LEU A 320 -26.35 -3.95 22.62
N ARG A 321 -25.63 -3.67 21.53
CA ARG A 321 -25.03 -2.37 21.19
C ARG A 321 -25.66 -1.88 19.90
N LEU A 322 -26.96 -1.60 19.97
CA LEU A 322 -27.78 -1.22 18.81
C LEU A 322 -28.24 0.24 18.85
N THR A 323 -27.91 0.96 19.92
CA THR A 323 -28.21 2.39 20.08
C THR A 323 -27.13 3.24 19.42
N PRO A 324 -27.45 4.05 18.39
CA PRO A 324 -26.47 4.92 17.76
C PRO A 324 -25.84 5.91 18.75
N LEU A 325 -24.57 6.26 18.52
CA LEU A 325 -23.89 7.25 19.34
C LEU A 325 -24.52 8.63 19.20
N HIS A 326 -24.41 9.43 20.26
CA HIS A 326 -24.82 10.84 20.27
C HIS A 326 -23.61 11.70 20.65
N ASP A 327 -23.11 12.51 19.70
CA ASP A 327 -21.96 13.38 19.89
C ASP A 327 -22.04 14.64 19.00
N ARG A 328 -20.95 15.41 18.92
CA ARG A 328 -20.87 16.66 18.14
C ARG A 328 -21.17 16.47 16.64
N LEU A 329 -20.93 15.28 16.10
CA LEU A 329 -21.01 14.96 14.67
C LEU A 329 -22.24 14.10 14.33
N GLN A 330 -22.94 13.55 15.32
CA GLN A 330 -24.14 12.75 15.13
C GLN A 330 -25.13 12.97 16.28
N SER A 331 -26.37 13.34 15.96
CA SER A 331 -27.44 13.49 16.95
C SER A 331 -28.47 12.38 16.81
N LEU A 332 -28.63 11.57 17.84
CA LEU A 332 -29.74 10.60 17.95
C LEU A 332 -31.05 11.35 18.27
N LEU A 333 -32.00 11.32 17.34
CA LEU A 333 -33.28 12.02 17.45
C LEU A 333 -34.37 11.12 18.05
N ALA A 334 -34.42 9.85 17.64
CA ALA A 334 -35.34 8.86 18.18
C ALA A 334 -34.69 7.48 18.13
N HIS A 335 -35.00 6.62 19.09
CA HIS A 335 -34.47 5.26 19.15
C HIS A 335 -35.38 4.33 19.93
N GLU A 336 -35.58 3.13 19.39
CA GLU A 336 -36.27 2.05 20.06
C GLU A 336 -35.58 0.72 19.73
N VAL A 337 -35.45 -0.14 20.74
CA VAL A 337 -35.00 -1.53 20.57
C VAL A 337 -36.04 -2.42 21.21
N THR A 338 -36.55 -3.37 20.42
CA THR A 338 -37.49 -4.40 20.85
C THR A 338 -36.85 -5.78 20.66
N MET A 339 -37.30 -6.74 21.45
CA MET A 339 -36.87 -8.13 21.33
C MET A 339 -38.06 -9.05 21.58
N SER A 340 -38.17 -10.14 20.82
CA SER A 340 -39.33 -11.05 20.87
C SER A 340 -39.48 -11.76 22.21
N SER A 341 -38.38 -12.01 22.92
CA SER A 341 -38.38 -12.60 24.24
C SER A 341 -37.20 -12.09 25.08
N GLY A 342 -37.42 -11.91 26.37
CA GLY A 342 -36.39 -11.48 27.33
C GLY A 342 -36.78 -10.24 28.13
N VAL A 343 -36.17 -10.11 29.31
CA VAL A 343 -36.37 -8.98 30.21
C VAL A 343 -35.07 -8.20 30.33
N THR A 344 -35.13 -6.91 29.99
CA THR A 344 -34.00 -5.99 30.15
C THR A 344 -33.59 -5.93 31.61
N GLN A 345 -32.36 -6.34 31.88
CA GLN A 345 -31.80 -6.36 33.24
C GLN A 345 -31.11 -5.05 33.59
N ALA A 346 -30.39 -4.47 32.61
CA ALA A 346 -29.67 -3.23 32.81
C ALA A 346 -29.39 -2.52 31.49
N GLU A 347 -29.35 -1.19 31.55
CA GLU A 347 -28.78 -0.33 30.52
C GLU A 347 -27.67 0.50 31.14
N TYR A 348 -26.54 0.60 30.46
CA TYR A 348 -25.40 1.37 30.93
C TYR A 348 -24.52 1.82 29.76
N GLU A 349 -23.68 2.80 30.02
CA GLU A 349 -22.61 3.21 29.11
C GLU A 349 -21.34 2.43 29.44
N ASP A 350 -20.72 1.80 28.44
CA ASP A 350 -19.43 1.14 28.62
C ASP A 350 -18.26 2.15 28.62
N VAL A 351 -17.05 1.67 28.89
CA VAL A 351 -15.84 2.51 28.97
C VAL A 351 -15.52 3.26 27.66
N PHE A 352 -16.11 2.85 26.54
CA PHE A 352 -15.90 3.49 25.23
C PHE A 352 -16.99 4.52 24.89
N GLY A 353 -17.98 4.69 25.76
CA GLY A 353 -19.14 5.55 25.51
C GLY A 353 -20.28 4.85 24.76
N ASN A 354 -20.24 3.52 24.60
CA ASN A 354 -21.33 2.81 23.92
C ASN A 354 -22.47 2.55 24.89
N ARG A 355 -23.71 2.75 24.43
CA ARG A 355 -24.90 2.33 25.16
C ARG A 355 -25.13 0.83 25.01
N VAL A 356 -25.05 0.11 26.12
CA VAL A 356 -25.19 -1.35 26.17
C VAL A 356 -26.47 -1.71 26.93
N ARG A 357 -27.34 -2.50 26.29
CA ARG A 357 -28.49 -3.14 26.93
C ARG A 357 -28.17 -4.60 27.23
N LYS A 358 -28.22 -4.98 28.52
CA LYS A 358 -28.14 -6.37 28.97
C LYS A 358 -29.54 -6.94 29.07
N VAL A 359 -29.78 -8.06 28.40
CA VAL A 359 -31.06 -8.77 28.46
C VAL A 359 -30.83 -10.20 28.88
N LEU A 360 -31.68 -10.67 29.80
CA LEU A 360 -31.75 -12.08 30.16
C LEU A 360 -33.01 -12.67 29.55
N VAL A 361 -32.88 -13.83 28.93
CA VAL A 361 -34.00 -14.63 28.45
C VAL A 361 -34.02 -15.91 29.28
N ASP A 362 -35.08 -16.09 30.05
CA ASP A 362 -35.34 -17.22 30.94
C ASP A 362 -36.57 -18.04 30.52
N THR A 363 -37.21 -17.63 29.42
CA THR A 363 -38.30 -18.36 28.78
C THR A 363 -37.76 -19.14 27.57
N PRO A 364 -38.09 -20.44 27.42
CA PRO A 364 -37.62 -21.22 26.29
C PRO A 364 -38.05 -20.63 24.94
N TYR A 365 -37.10 -20.49 24.01
CA TYR A 365 -37.38 -20.00 22.66
C TYR A 365 -36.56 -20.77 21.61
N GLN A 366 -37.13 -20.91 20.40
CA GLN A 366 -36.41 -21.44 19.23
C GLN A 366 -36.02 -20.34 18.25
N GLU A 367 -36.74 -19.21 18.29
CA GLU A 367 -36.48 -18.02 17.47
C GLU A 367 -36.38 -16.79 18.37
N LEU A 368 -35.33 -15.99 18.20
CA LEU A 368 -35.15 -14.69 18.86
C LEU A 368 -35.01 -13.60 17.81
N VAL A 369 -35.95 -12.65 17.83
CA VAL A 369 -35.97 -11.50 16.93
C VAL A 369 -35.59 -10.25 17.72
N ILE A 370 -34.59 -9.53 17.25
CA ILE A 370 -34.13 -8.26 17.82
C ILE A 370 -34.34 -7.19 16.76
N GLU A 371 -35.11 -6.16 17.04
CA GLU A 371 -35.34 -5.04 16.13
C GLU A 371 -34.90 -3.74 16.78
N ALA A 372 -34.14 -2.92 16.03
CA ALA A 372 -33.75 -1.58 16.43
C ALA A 372 -34.16 -0.59 15.35
N ARG A 373 -34.88 0.46 15.75
CA ARG A 373 -35.27 1.58 14.88
C ARG A 373 -34.67 2.85 15.43
N SER A 374 -33.98 3.60 14.58
CA SER A 374 -33.31 4.83 14.97
C SER A 374 -33.49 5.91 13.92
N ARG A 375 -33.71 7.15 14.38
CA ARG A 375 -33.62 8.35 13.55
C ARG A 375 -32.41 9.16 14.01
N VAL A 376 -31.47 9.42 13.10
CA VAL A 376 -30.21 10.09 13.41
C VAL A 376 -29.97 11.25 12.46
N GLU A 377 -29.42 12.35 12.96
CA GLU A 377 -28.92 13.46 12.15
C GLU A 377 -27.39 13.43 12.12
N LEU A 378 -26.80 13.46 10.94
CA LEU A 378 -25.36 13.35 10.68
C LEU A 378 -24.81 14.70 10.24
N ARG A 379 -23.79 15.20 10.97
CA ARG A 379 -23.23 16.55 10.83
C ARG A 379 -21.74 16.57 10.46
N ASP A 380 -21.10 15.42 10.24
CA ASP A 380 -19.70 15.35 9.77
C ASP A 380 -19.62 15.64 8.26
N THR A 381 -19.82 16.90 7.91
CA THR A 381 -19.95 17.38 6.53
C THR A 381 -18.62 17.50 5.80
N ASP A 382 -17.54 17.83 6.50
CA ASP A 382 -16.19 17.91 5.92
C ASP A 382 -15.18 17.18 6.83
N PRO A 383 -14.69 16.00 6.41
CA PRO A 383 -13.79 15.19 7.23
C PRO A 383 -12.40 15.85 7.38
N LEU A 384 -12.04 16.81 6.51
CA LEU A 384 -10.77 17.54 6.50
C LEU A 384 -10.92 19.04 6.80
N SER A 385 -12.05 19.48 7.37
CA SER A 385 -12.30 20.87 7.80
C SER A 385 -11.50 21.28 9.05
N TYR A 386 -10.20 21.10 9.05
CA TYR A 386 -9.30 21.57 10.11
C TYR A 386 -8.18 22.43 9.54
N ARG A 387 -7.69 23.39 10.35
CA ARG A 387 -6.62 24.30 9.92
C ARG A 387 -5.28 23.55 9.96
N PRO A 388 -4.56 23.40 8.83
CA PRO A 388 -3.31 22.63 8.78
C PRO A 388 -2.17 23.24 9.61
N LEU A 389 -2.25 24.52 9.97
CA LEU A 389 -1.17 25.24 10.68
C LEU A 389 -0.85 24.74 12.09
N HIS A 390 -1.67 23.86 12.69
CA HIS A 390 -1.45 23.37 14.06
C HIS A 390 -1.41 21.83 14.20
N VAL A 391 -1.64 21.09 13.11
CA VAL A 391 -1.62 19.63 13.19
C VAL A 391 -0.17 19.17 13.10
N ARG A 392 0.30 18.40 14.09
CA ARG A 392 1.54 17.62 13.94
C ARG A 392 1.33 16.68 12.75
N SER A 393 1.94 17.03 11.62
CA SER A 393 1.70 16.37 10.34
C SER A 393 2.80 15.39 9.96
N THR A 394 3.78 15.13 10.83
CA THR A 394 4.91 14.26 10.50
C THR A 394 4.99 13.06 11.45
N LEU A 395 5.18 11.88 10.88
CA LEU A 395 5.46 10.65 11.61
C LEU A 395 6.95 10.55 12.00
N PRO A 396 7.29 9.93 13.15
CA PRO A 396 6.39 9.38 14.15
C PRO A 396 5.75 10.47 15.02
N LEU A 397 4.53 10.20 15.51
CA LEU A 397 3.87 11.10 16.45
C LEU A 397 4.48 10.95 17.85
N VAL A 398 4.95 12.06 18.41
CA VAL A 398 5.37 12.12 19.83
C VAL A 398 4.17 12.52 20.68
N TRP A 399 3.87 11.77 21.72
CA TRP A 399 2.78 12.07 22.67
C TRP A 399 3.37 12.48 24.02
N MET A 400 2.76 13.45 24.69
CA MET A 400 3.11 13.73 26.08
C MET A 400 2.80 12.49 26.94
N PRO A 401 3.55 12.20 28.02
CA PRO A 401 3.34 10.98 28.82
C PRO A 401 1.89 10.77 29.27
N TRP A 402 1.19 11.83 29.67
CA TRP A 402 -0.22 11.75 30.05
C TRP A 402 -1.14 11.45 28.85
N GLN A 403 -0.86 11.99 27.66
CA GLN A 403 -1.61 11.68 26.43
C GLN A 403 -1.39 10.23 26.04
N ALA A 404 -0.14 9.76 26.05
CA ALA A 404 0.21 8.39 25.76
C ALA A 404 -0.52 7.43 26.71
N ASN A 405 -0.57 7.73 28.02
CA ASN A 405 -1.31 6.93 29.00
C ASN A 405 -2.82 6.89 28.70
N MET A 406 -3.43 8.03 28.34
CA MET A 406 -4.86 8.08 27.99
C MET A 406 -5.17 7.36 26.66
N LEU A 407 -4.23 7.39 25.71
CA LEU A 407 -4.38 6.82 24.38
C LEU A 407 -3.86 5.37 24.27
N GLN A 408 -3.20 4.85 25.31
CA GLN A 408 -2.55 3.54 25.32
C GLN A 408 -3.43 2.41 24.77
N PRO A 409 -4.73 2.29 25.15
CA PRO A 409 -5.56 1.20 24.63
C PRO A 409 -5.81 1.26 23.11
N TYR A 410 -5.58 2.41 22.49
CA TYR A 410 -5.73 2.66 21.05
C TYR A 410 -4.39 2.74 20.31
N LEU A 411 -3.26 2.66 21.03
CA LEU A 411 -1.91 2.64 20.48
C LEU A 411 -1.33 1.22 20.42
N LEU A 412 -1.82 0.30 21.26
CA LEU A 412 -1.30 -1.06 21.32
C LEU A 412 -1.78 -1.91 20.12
N PRO A 413 -0.87 -2.49 19.32
CA PRO A 413 -1.24 -3.43 18.27
C PRO A 413 -1.88 -4.70 18.89
N PRO A 414 -2.60 -5.51 18.09
CA PRO A 414 -3.09 -6.80 18.55
C PRO A 414 -1.92 -7.72 18.94
N GLU A 415 -2.21 -8.70 19.80
CA GLU A 415 -1.26 -9.74 20.17
C GLU A 415 -0.97 -10.64 18.95
N LEU A 416 0.23 -10.52 18.40
CA LEU A 416 0.75 -11.28 17.27
C LEU A 416 2.20 -11.69 17.57
N ALA A 417 2.74 -12.64 16.79
CA ALA A 417 4.15 -12.99 16.90
C ALA A 417 5.04 -11.79 16.50
N ASP A 418 6.19 -11.61 17.15
CA ASP A 418 7.09 -10.47 16.91
C ASP A 418 7.49 -10.36 15.43
N THR A 419 7.77 -11.49 14.78
CA THR A 419 8.11 -11.54 13.34
C THR A 419 6.98 -11.05 12.43
N GLN A 420 5.71 -11.30 12.81
CA GLN A 420 4.55 -10.81 12.08
C GLN A 420 4.36 -9.30 12.30
N LEU A 421 4.63 -8.81 13.51
CA LEU A 421 4.57 -7.38 13.82
C LEU A 421 5.66 -6.60 13.10
N GLU A 422 6.88 -7.14 13.02
CA GLU A 422 8.00 -6.56 12.25
C GLU A 422 7.64 -6.43 10.77
N GLU A 423 7.05 -7.47 10.16
CA GLU A 423 6.66 -7.43 8.75
C GLU A 423 5.55 -6.40 8.48
N LEU A 424 4.55 -6.33 9.36
CA LEU A 424 3.46 -5.34 9.30
C LEU A 424 3.96 -3.92 9.57
N LEU A 425 4.95 -3.75 10.46
CA LEU A 425 5.58 -2.46 10.74
C LEU A 425 6.34 -1.98 9.51
N GLU A 426 7.11 -2.85 8.87
CA GLU A 426 7.83 -2.51 7.65
C GLU A 426 6.86 -2.19 6.50
N TYR A 427 5.75 -2.93 6.39
CA TYR A 427 4.67 -2.59 5.46
C TYR A 427 4.09 -1.20 5.77
N ALA A 428 3.78 -0.90 7.05
CA ALA A 428 3.28 0.40 7.47
C ALA A 428 4.30 1.55 7.20
N MET A 429 5.58 1.30 7.47
CA MET A 429 6.67 2.24 7.23
C MET A 429 6.89 2.52 5.75
N SER A 430 6.61 1.56 4.85
CA SER A 430 6.65 1.80 3.41
C SER A 430 5.70 2.95 2.99
N PHE A 431 4.52 3.05 3.62
CA PHE A 431 3.59 4.16 3.38
C PHE A 431 4.13 5.49 3.92
N ALA A 432 4.71 5.47 5.12
CA ALA A 432 5.31 6.67 5.70
C ALA A 432 6.46 7.17 4.81
N ARG A 433 7.40 6.30 4.43
CA ARG A 433 8.54 6.65 3.57
C ARG A 433 8.09 7.15 2.20
N ARG A 434 7.07 6.54 1.58
CA ARG A 434 6.63 6.95 0.24
C ARG A 434 5.84 8.26 0.19
N ASN A 435 5.28 8.68 1.32
CA ASN A 435 4.59 9.97 1.48
C ASN A 435 5.42 10.99 2.30
N ASP A 436 6.74 10.84 2.32
CA ASP A 436 7.66 11.78 2.99
C ASP A 436 7.30 12.02 4.48
N PHE A 437 6.81 10.97 5.13
CA PHE A 437 6.35 10.93 6.53
C PHE A 437 5.18 11.86 6.84
N ASP A 438 4.47 12.41 5.84
CA ASP A 438 3.24 13.16 6.09
C ASP A 438 2.16 12.24 6.64
N LEU A 439 1.64 12.58 7.83
CA LEU A 439 0.66 11.79 8.57
C LEU A 439 -0.62 11.58 7.77
N LEU A 440 -1.17 12.64 7.18
CA LEU A 440 -2.47 12.57 6.54
C LEU A 440 -2.37 11.83 5.21
N ASP A 441 -1.37 12.16 4.40
CA ASP A 441 -1.14 11.47 3.13
C ASP A 441 -0.82 9.99 3.36
N THR A 442 -0.04 9.65 4.40
CA THR A 442 0.21 8.26 4.80
C THR A 442 -1.08 7.51 5.15
N LEU A 443 -1.95 8.08 6.00
CA LEU A 443 -3.19 7.43 6.41
C LEU A 443 -4.19 7.28 5.25
N LEU A 444 -4.27 8.29 4.38
CA LEU A 444 -5.10 8.25 3.18
C LEU A 444 -4.58 7.22 2.17
N ASP A 445 -3.27 7.08 2.04
CA ASP A 445 -2.65 6.08 1.18
C ASP A 445 -2.83 4.65 1.71
N ILE A 446 -2.74 4.44 3.03
CA ILE A 446 -3.13 3.16 3.66
C ILE A 446 -4.60 2.84 3.32
N ASN A 447 -5.50 3.81 3.49
CA ASN A 447 -6.93 3.63 3.21
C ASN A 447 -7.18 3.18 1.76
N PHE A 448 -6.57 3.91 0.82
CA PHE A 448 -6.78 3.70 -0.60
C PHE A 448 -6.09 2.42 -1.09
N SER A 449 -4.92 2.08 -0.54
CA SER A 449 -4.22 0.84 -0.88
C SER A 449 -4.98 -0.38 -0.41
N ILE A 450 -5.58 -0.37 0.78
CA ILE A 450 -6.44 -1.49 1.22
C ILE A 450 -7.63 -1.64 0.27
N PHE A 451 -8.31 -0.54 -0.06
CA PHE A 451 -9.43 -0.56 -1.01
C PHE A 451 -9.07 -1.13 -2.38
N LYS A 452 -7.91 -0.73 -2.92
CA LYS A 452 -7.48 -1.09 -4.27
C LYS A 452 -6.90 -2.51 -4.36
N GLU A 453 -6.15 -2.93 -3.34
CA GLU A 453 -5.33 -4.13 -3.39
C GLU A 453 -5.97 -5.33 -2.70
N TYR A 454 -6.94 -5.11 -1.81
CA TYR A 454 -7.57 -6.19 -1.05
C TYR A 454 -8.92 -6.54 -1.65
N ARG A 455 -9.14 -7.85 -1.86
CA ARG A 455 -10.37 -8.36 -2.43
C ARG A 455 -11.42 -8.58 -1.34
N TYR A 456 -12.58 -7.96 -1.51
CA TYR A 456 -13.75 -8.23 -0.66
C TYR A 456 -14.35 -9.61 -1.01
N LEU A 457 -14.37 -10.54 -0.06
CA LEU A 457 -14.91 -11.89 -0.23
C LEU A 457 -15.59 -12.39 1.04
N GLN A 458 -16.92 -12.52 1.02
CA GLN A 458 -17.68 -13.08 2.15
C GLN A 458 -17.36 -14.57 2.37
N GLY A 459 -17.35 -14.99 3.64
CA GLY A 459 -17.08 -16.38 4.04
C GLY A 459 -15.61 -16.81 3.96
N SER A 460 -14.71 -15.90 3.58
CA SER A 460 -13.27 -16.18 3.51
C SER A 460 -12.56 -16.13 4.86
N THR A 461 -13.16 -15.47 5.85
CA THR A 461 -12.54 -15.17 7.16
C THR A 461 -13.43 -15.61 8.32
N THR A 462 -12.82 -15.70 9.50
CA THR A 462 -13.47 -16.06 10.76
C THR A 462 -13.16 -15.01 11.83
N LEU A 463 -13.77 -15.12 13.02
CA LEU A 463 -13.45 -14.24 14.15
C LEU A 463 -12.00 -14.35 14.64
N ASN A 464 -11.29 -15.42 14.29
CA ASN A 464 -9.88 -15.64 14.65
C ASN A 464 -8.92 -15.13 13.57
N THR A 465 -9.42 -14.66 12.42
CA THR A 465 -8.58 -14.13 11.35
C THR A 465 -7.84 -12.88 11.84
N THR A 466 -6.52 -12.92 11.78
CA THR A 466 -5.66 -11.84 12.27
C THR A 466 -5.40 -10.80 11.18
N PRO A 467 -4.97 -9.57 11.53
CA PRO A 467 -4.51 -8.60 10.55
C PRO A 467 -3.37 -9.11 9.66
N PHE A 468 -2.50 -9.96 10.20
CA PHE A 468 -1.42 -10.57 9.43
C PHE A 468 -1.96 -11.52 8.36
N ASP A 469 -2.92 -12.38 8.69
CA ASP A 469 -3.55 -13.29 7.71
C ASP A 469 -4.17 -12.53 6.53
N VAL A 470 -4.85 -11.41 6.82
CA VAL A 470 -5.50 -10.56 5.82
C VAL A 470 -4.46 -9.82 4.98
N TYR A 471 -3.37 -9.35 5.59
CA TYR A 471 -2.24 -8.76 4.87
C TYR A 471 -1.57 -9.77 3.93
N SER A 472 -1.41 -11.02 4.34
CA SER A 472 -0.77 -12.05 3.54
C SER A 472 -1.67 -12.54 2.39
N THR A 473 -2.97 -12.75 2.65
CA THR A 473 -3.93 -13.26 1.66
C THR A 473 -4.54 -12.18 0.77
N ARG A 474 -4.42 -10.91 1.16
CA ARG A 474 -5.06 -9.74 0.53
C ARG A 474 -6.56 -9.92 0.29
N THR A 475 -7.25 -10.67 1.16
CA THR A 475 -8.67 -11.00 1.04
C THR A 475 -9.36 -10.90 2.39
N GLY A 476 -10.58 -10.38 2.43
CA GLY A 476 -11.36 -10.29 3.68
C GLY A 476 -12.70 -9.59 3.51
N VAL A 477 -13.31 -9.21 4.64
CA VAL A 477 -14.52 -8.39 4.69
C VAL A 477 -14.25 -7.04 5.39
N CYS A 478 -15.27 -6.19 5.54
CA CYS A 478 -15.13 -4.84 6.11
C CYS A 478 -14.51 -4.84 7.53
N GLN A 479 -14.84 -5.85 8.35
CA GLN A 479 -14.22 -6.06 9.66
C GLN A 479 -12.70 -6.23 9.55
N ASP A 480 -12.27 -7.06 8.61
CA ASP A 480 -10.86 -7.43 8.44
C ASP A 480 -10.04 -6.24 7.94
N PHE A 481 -10.57 -5.49 6.98
CA PHE A 481 -9.94 -4.29 6.44
C PHE A 481 -9.80 -3.20 7.50
N ALA A 482 -10.81 -3.02 8.35
CA ALA A 482 -10.73 -2.11 9.49
C ALA A 482 -9.64 -2.55 10.48
N ASN A 483 -9.55 -3.84 10.81
CA ASN A 483 -8.55 -4.37 11.71
C ASN A 483 -7.12 -4.23 11.17
N VAL A 484 -6.90 -4.48 9.87
CA VAL A 484 -5.60 -4.25 9.21
C VAL A 484 -5.20 -2.79 9.30
N PHE A 485 -6.08 -1.87 8.90
CA PHE A 485 -5.80 -0.44 8.98
C PHE A 485 -5.46 -0.02 10.42
N ILE A 486 -6.26 -0.45 11.41
CA ILE A 486 -6.00 -0.15 12.83
C ILE A 486 -4.62 -0.65 13.25
N CYS A 487 -4.25 -1.87 12.87
CA CYS A 487 -2.95 -2.44 13.18
C CYS A 487 -1.81 -1.56 12.62
N LEU A 488 -1.88 -1.22 11.32
CA LEU A 488 -0.86 -0.40 10.65
C LEU A 488 -0.75 1.01 11.27
N ALA A 489 -1.88 1.66 11.54
CA ALA A 489 -1.90 2.97 12.18
C ALA A 489 -1.27 2.93 13.57
N ARG A 490 -1.56 1.90 14.37
CA ARG A 490 -1.00 1.71 15.71
C ARG A 490 0.50 1.46 15.69
N LEU A 491 0.99 0.66 14.74
CA LEU A 491 2.42 0.42 14.54
C LEU A 491 3.18 1.71 14.17
N LEU A 492 2.52 2.65 13.50
CA LEU A 492 3.06 3.99 13.23
C LEU A 492 2.90 4.99 14.40
N GLY A 493 2.39 4.55 15.56
CA GLY A 493 2.16 5.39 16.72
C GLY A 493 0.93 6.31 16.62
N VAL A 494 0.02 6.02 15.68
CA VAL A 494 -1.24 6.74 15.51
C VAL A 494 -2.36 6.01 16.26
N PRO A 495 -3.02 6.64 17.26
CA PRO A 495 -4.09 5.99 17.98
C PRO A 495 -5.27 5.69 17.05
N ALA A 496 -5.69 4.43 17.00
CA ALA A 496 -6.76 3.96 16.12
C ALA A 496 -7.78 3.11 16.88
N ARG A 497 -9.05 3.24 16.52
CA ARG A 497 -10.16 2.51 17.14
C ARG A 497 -11.13 1.97 16.08
N TYR A 498 -11.72 0.84 16.40
CA TYR A 498 -12.72 0.17 15.59
C TYR A 498 -14.06 0.86 15.75
N THR A 499 -14.77 1.05 14.63
CA THR A 499 -16.13 1.61 14.61
C THR A 499 -17.06 0.65 13.89
N CYS A 500 -18.19 0.35 14.52
CA CYS A 500 -19.27 -0.44 13.93
C CYS A 500 -20.51 0.44 13.77
N GLY A 501 -21.22 0.24 12.68
CA GLY A 501 -22.45 0.97 12.41
C GLY A 501 -23.10 0.58 11.10
N TYR A 502 -23.66 1.57 10.42
CA TYR A 502 -24.38 1.35 9.17
C TYR A 502 -23.95 2.35 8.12
N ILE A 503 -24.04 1.95 6.85
CA ILE A 503 -23.68 2.77 5.70
C ILE A 503 -24.88 2.91 4.77
N TYR A 504 -25.11 4.12 4.28
CA TYR A 504 -26.04 4.36 3.18
C TYR A 504 -25.27 4.35 1.86
N THR A 505 -25.51 3.33 1.03
CA THR A 505 -24.85 3.20 -0.28
C THR A 505 -25.67 3.76 -1.44
N GLY A 506 -26.88 4.30 -1.18
CA GLY A 506 -27.76 4.84 -2.22
C GLY A 506 -28.23 3.83 -3.27
N PRO A 507 -29.11 4.24 -4.20
CA PRO A 507 -29.77 3.33 -5.14
C PRO A 507 -28.90 2.85 -6.33
N LYS A 508 -27.64 3.29 -6.46
CA LYS A 508 -26.80 3.07 -7.67
C LYS A 508 -25.41 2.46 -7.43
N HIS A 509 -25.03 2.10 -6.21
CA HIS A 509 -23.71 1.51 -5.99
C HIS A 509 -23.69 0.01 -6.30
N ALA A 510 -22.64 -0.43 -7.02
CA ALA A 510 -22.39 -1.84 -7.34
C ALA A 510 -22.17 -2.73 -6.10
N ASN A 511 -21.92 -2.12 -4.93
CA ASN A 511 -21.73 -2.80 -3.64
C ASN A 511 -23.03 -2.85 -2.79
N SER A 512 -24.17 -3.10 -3.41
CA SER A 512 -25.46 -3.25 -2.70
C SER A 512 -25.43 -4.32 -1.60
N ILE A 513 -24.54 -5.32 -1.72
CA ILE A 513 -24.33 -6.39 -0.74
C ILE A 513 -23.84 -5.85 0.63
N GLN A 514 -23.19 -4.67 0.68
CA GLN A 514 -22.75 -4.05 1.94
C GLN A 514 -23.88 -3.30 2.67
N ALA A 515 -24.99 -2.98 1.98
CA ALA A 515 -26.12 -2.27 2.57
C ALA A 515 -27.01 -3.17 3.44
N GLU A 516 -26.86 -4.49 3.33
CA GLU A 516 -27.76 -5.48 3.92
C GLU A 516 -27.34 -5.93 5.34
N ALA A 517 -26.15 -5.49 5.82
CA ALA A 517 -25.62 -5.85 7.14
C ALA A 517 -24.92 -4.67 7.84
N SER A 518 -24.49 -4.87 9.09
CA SER A 518 -23.65 -3.90 9.81
C SER A 518 -22.32 -3.68 9.10
N HIS A 519 -21.88 -2.43 9.00
CA HIS A 519 -20.59 -2.04 8.42
C HIS A 519 -19.55 -1.75 9.49
N ALA A 520 -18.28 -1.85 9.10
CA ALA A 520 -17.13 -1.62 9.96
C ALA A 520 -16.09 -0.73 9.28
N TRP A 521 -15.53 0.20 10.05
CA TRP A 521 -14.50 1.11 9.60
C TRP A 521 -13.63 1.58 10.76
N VAL A 522 -12.64 2.42 10.48
CA VAL A 522 -11.64 2.88 11.45
C VAL A 522 -11.85 4.32 11.81
N GLN A 523 -11.60 4.67 13.06
CA GLN A 523 -11.32 6.06 13.43
C GLN A 523 -9.90 6.19 13.95
N VAL A 524 -9.19 7.22 13.50
CA VAL A 524 -7.85 7.59 14.01
C VAL A 524 -7.91 8.91 14.74
N TYR A 525 -7.13 9.04 15.81
CA TYR A 525 -7.04 10.27 16.57
C TYR A 525 -5.94 11.15 15.97
N LEU A 526 -6.35 12.27 15.37
CA LEU A 526 -5.44 13.27 14.83
C LEU A 526 -5.19 14.36 15.89
N PRO A 527 -3.93 14.74 16.16
CA PRO A 527 -3.58 15.80 17.10
C PRO A 527 -4.39 17.08 16.83
N GLU A 528 -5.02 17.65 17.86
CA GLU A 528 -5.81 18.89 17.81
C GLU A 528 -7.06 18.87 16.90
N VAL A 529 -7.34 17.74 16.24
CA VAL A 529 -8.51 17.54 15.37
C VAL A 529 -9.52 16.57 16.01
N GLY A 530 -9.01 15.52 16.67
CA GLY A 530 -9.82 14.46 17.27
C GLY A 530 -9.99 13.24 16.37
N TRP A 531 -11.00 12.41 16.68
CA TRP A 531 -11.27 11.17 15.97
C TRP A 531 -11.85 11.43 14.58
N LYS A 532 -11.19 10.92 13.53
CA LYS A 532 -11.62 11.01 12.13
C LYS A 532 -11.72 9.63 11.50
N GLY A 533 -12.78 9.41 10.73
CA GLY A 533 -13.11 8.09 10.19
C GLY A 533 -12.58 7.84 8.80
N PHE A 534 -12.06 6.64 8.59
CA PHE A 534 -11.51 6.10 7.35
C PHE A 534 -12.22 4.78 7.06
N ASP A 535 -12.78 4.65 5.85
CA ASP A 535 -13.42 3.44 5.37
C ASP A 535 -12.55 2.75 4.32
N PRO A 536 -11.69 1.79 4.73
CA PRO A 536 -10.78 1.09 3.82
C PRO A 536 -11.52 0.16 2.87
N THR A 537 -12.77 -0.18 3.17
CA THR A 537 -13.59 -1.04 2.30
C THR A 537 -14.06 -0.29 1.05
N ASN A 538 -14.24 1.02 1.16
CA ASN A 538 -14.71 1.88 0.08
C ASN A 538 -13.66 2.90 -0.37
N GLY A 539 -12.50 2.96 0.29
CA GLY A 539 -11.41 3.88 -0.04
C GLY A 539 -11.74 5.35 0.22
N ILE A 540 -12.72 5.64 1.08
CA ILE A 540 -13.22 6.99 1.36
C ILE A 540 -13.04 7.38 2.82
N LEU A 541 -13.11 8.68 3.11
CA LEU A 541 -13.30 9.20 4.46
C LEU A 541 -14.78 9.14 4.84
N THR A 542 -15.08 8.86 6.11
CA THR A 542 -16.47 8.80 6.57
C THR A 542 -17.10 10.18 6.66
N GLN A 543 -18.35 10.30 6.22
CA GLN A 543 -19.12 11.55 6.26
C GLN A 543 -20.58 11.26 6.68
N THR A 544 -21.55 11.96 6.10
CA THR A 544 -22.97 11.89 6.43
C THR A 544 -23.71 10.68 5.85
N ASP A 545 -22.98 9.70 5.34
CA ASP A 545 -23.54 8.41 4.91
C ASP A 545 -23.19 7.27 5.90
N HIS A 546 -22.38 7.55 6.93
CA HIS A 546 -21.94 6.58 7.94
C HIS A 546 -22.59 6.85 9.31
N VAL A 547 -23.51 5.99 9.73
CA VAL A 547 -24.17 6.06 11.04
C VAL A 547 -23.38 5.27 12.07
N ARG A 548 -22.80 5.94 13.06
CA ARG A 548 -21.99 5.31 14.12
C ARG A 548 -22.86 4.69 15.20
N VAL A 549 -22.60 3.42 15.54
CA VAL A 549 -23.33 2.70 16.58
C VAL A 549 -22.46 2.39 17.78
N ALA A 550 -21.29 1.82 17.56
CA ALA A 550 -20.37 1.48 18.62
C ALA A 550 -18.92 1.74 18.21
N VAL A 551 -18.09 2.10 19.19
CA VAL A 551 -16.65 2.28 19.06
C VAL A 551 -15.91 1.47 20.10
N GLY A 552 -14.72 1.01 19.79
CA GLY A 552 -13.94 0.16 20.68
C GLY A 552 -12.55 -0.09 20.16
N ARG A 553 -11.74 -0.88 20.85
CA ARG A 553 -10.36 -1.14 20.40
C ARG A 553 -10.32 -2.13 19.24
N GLN A 554 -11.30 -3.02 19.20
CA GLN A 554 -11.41 -4.13 18.25
C GLN A 554 -12.86 -4.58 18.14
N TYR A 555 -13.14 -5.50 17.20
CA TYR A 555 -14.48 -6.03 16.94
C TYR A 555 -15.26 -6.48 18.19
N SER A 556 -14.62 -7.16 19.14
CA SER A 556 -15.29 -7.72 20.34
C SER A 556 -15.80 -6.65 21.32
N ASP A 557 -15.24 -5.44 21.25
CA ASP A 557 -15.69 -4.29 22.02
C ASP A 557 -16.97 -3.67 21.40
N THR A 558 -17.19 -3.85 20.08
CA THR A 558 -18.24 -3.18 19.30
C THR A 558 -19.31 -4.11 18.73
N THR A 559 -19.25 -5.42 18.98
CA THR A 559 -20.20 -6.38 18.41
C THR A 559 -21.65 -5.93 18.65
N PRO A 560 -22.48 -5.78 17.59
CA PRO A 560 -23.85 -5.27 17.70
C PRO A 560 -24.72 -6.11 18.65
N THR A 561 -24.60 -7.43 18.54
CA THR A 561 -25.31 -8.41 19.37
C THR A 561 -24.32 -9.47 19.84
N ARG A 562 -24.27 -9.70 21.16
CA ARG A 562 -23.46 -10.79 21.74
C ARG A 562 -24.32 -11.61 22.70
N GLY A 563 -24.59 -12.85 22.33
CA GLY A 563 -25.30 -13.81 23.15
C GLY A 563 -24.36 -14.74 23.91
N THR A 564 -24.79 -15.22 25.07
CA THR A 564 -24.22 -16.37 25.77
C THR A 564 -25.38 -17.29 26.12
N ILE A 565 -25.33 -18.50 25.59
CA ILE A 565 -26.34 -19.55 25.83
C ILE A 565 -25.85 -20.36 27.02
N TYR A 566 -26.67 -20.47 28.06
CA TYR A 566 -26.34 -21.24 29.26
C TYR A 566 -26.91 -22.64 29.24
N LEU A 567 -28.10 -22.82 28.65
CA LEU A 567 -28.84 -24.08 28.65
C LEU A 567 -29.69 -24.23 27.39
N GLY A 568 -29.70 -25.43 26.82
CA GLY A 568 -30.33 -25.71 25.53
C GLY A 568 -29.54 -25.16 24.35
N GLY A 569 -30.23 -25.00 23.23
CA GLY A 569 -29.60 -24.56 21.98
C GLY A 569 -28.88 -25.69 21.22
N GLY A 570 -28.23 -25.32 20.13
CA GLY A 570 -27.59 -26.24 19.18
C GLY A 570 -27.07 -25.44 17.99
N GLY A 571 -27.09 -26.03 16.79
CA GLY A 571 -26.78 -25.28 15.57
C GLY A 571 -27.62 -24.00 15.47
N GLU A 572 -26.95 -22.88 15.19
CA GLU A 572 -27.59 -21.56 15.06
C GLU A 572 -27.57 -21.11 13.60
N ARG A 573 -28.65 -20.46 13.18
CA ARG A 573 -28.73 -19.73 11.92
C ARG A 573 -29.07 -18.28 12.23
N LEU A 574 -28.26 -17.38 11.68
CA LEU A 574 -28.36 -15.94 11.87
C LEU A 574 -28.81 -15.27 10.57
N GLU A 575 -29.84 -14.45 10.66
CA GLU A 575 -30.29 -13.57 9.57
C GLU A 575 -30.24 -12.13 10.07
N VAL A 576 -29.53 -11.27 9.34
CA VAL A 576 -29.41 -9.85 9.65
C VAL A 576 -29.98 -9.06 8.48
N PHE A 577 -30.82 -8.09 8.79
CA PHE A 577 -31.39 -7.15 7.84
C PHE A 577 -31.13 -5.74 8.34
N VAL A 578 -30.48 -4.93 7.51
CA VAL A 578 -30.26 -3.50 7.78
C VAL A 578 -30.85 -2.69 6.63
N ARG A 579 -31.56 -1.62 6.96
CA ARG A 579 -32.04 -0.62 6.01
C ARG A 579 -31.73 0.77 6.54
N CYS A 580 -31.01 1.57 5.75
CA CYS A 580 -30.73 2.97 6.04
C CYS A 580 -31.32 3.83 4.94
N GLU A 581 -32.18 4.78 5.30
CA GLU A 581 -32.86 5.65 4.33
C GLU A 581 -32.78 7.11 4.73
N PRO A 582 -32.39 8.01 3.81
CA PRO A 582 -32.44 9.44 4.07
C PRO A 582 -33.89 9.89 4.21
N VAL A 583 -34.15 10.71 5.23
CA VAL A 583 -35.45 11.35 5.43
C VAL A 583 -35.43 12.68 4.66
N GLU A 584 -36.42 12.90 3.79
CA GLU A 584 -36.52 14.17 3.09
C GLU A 584 -36.85 15.32 4.07
N PRO A 585 -36.28 16.52 3.90
CA PRO A 585 -36.59 17.66 4.74
C PRO A 585 -38.05 18.11 4.53
N GLY A 586 -38.99 17.59 5.34
CA GLY A 586 -40.40 17.98 5.27
C GLY A 586 -41.42 16.98 5.81
N SER A 587 -41.07 15.70 5.97
CA SER A 587 -41.97 14.71 6.57
C SER A 587 -41.92 14.80 8.10
N ARG A 588 -42.79 15.63 8.68
CA ARG A 588 -43.07 15.63 10.13
C ARG A 588 -43.94 14.45 10.53
#